data_AF-A0A957ZWI2-F1
#
_entry.id   AF-A0A957ZWI2-F1
#
_cell.length_a   1.000
_cell.length_b   1.000
_cell.length_c   1.000
_cell.angle_alpha   90.00
_cell.angle_beta   90.00
_cell.angle_gamma   90.00
#
_symmetry.space_group_name_H-M   'P 1'
#
loop_
_entity.id
_entity.type
_entity.pdbx_description
1 polymer ?
#
loop_
_entity_poly.entity_id
_entity_poly.type
_entity_poly.pdbx_seq_one_letter_code
_entity_poly.pdbx_strand_id
1 'polypeptide(L)'
;MTQERVKRPFGIYAIIVLQLLNIVANFFDFVRLQLGMTTFALPNVNDMRVIGLANILIAALLLFVVWGLWRLKYWAWFSTMVLAGIALIFGIWQYWHGGTPYVDLLINVLIVFYLNQRDLRQLFEGQAATEVAA
;
A
#
# COMPACT_ATOMS: atom_id res chain seq x y z
N MET A 1 2.78 -40.02 0.72
CA MET A 1 3.35 -38.67 0.87
C MET A 1 2.36 -37.69 0.30
N THR A 2 1.40 -37.23 1.11
CA THR A 2 0.40 -36.24 0.71
C THR A 2 1.09 -34.89 0.62
N GLN A 3 1.21 -34.33 -0.58
CA GLN A 3 1.64 -32.94 -0.73
C GLN A 3 0.61 -32.05 -0.03
N GLU A 4 0.96 -31.55 1.16
CA GLU A 4 0.24 -30.43 1.75
C GLU A 4 0.35 -29.27 0.76
N ARG A 5 -0.79 -28.91 0.15
CA ARG A 5 -0.86 -27.70 -0.67
C ARG A 5 -0.36 -26.57 0.20
N VAL A 6 0.74 -25.93 -0.21
CA VAL A 6 1.23 -24.70 0.41
C VAL A 6 0.08 -23.69 0.39
N LYS A 7 -0.67 -23.63 1.49
CA LYS A 7 -1.86 -22.82 1.61
C LYS A 7 -1.36 -21.39 1.70
N ARG A 8 -1.69 -20.56 0.70
CA ARG A 8 -1.27 -19.16 0.67
C ARG A 8 -1.70 -18.51 2.00
N PRO A 9 -0.76 -17.95 2.78
CA PRO A 9 -1.09 -17.42 4.09
C PRO A 9 -2.13 -16.31 3.95
N PHE A 10 -3.11 -16.33 4.86
CA PHE A 10 -4.24 -15.42 4.87
C PHE A 10 -3.80 -13.94 4.81
N GLY A 11 -2.66 -13.62 5.43
CA GLY A 11 -2.11 -12.27 5.46
C GLY A 11 -1.84 -11.65 4.08
N ILE A 12 -1.54 -12.44 3.03
CA ILE A 12 -1.32 -11.88 1.69
C ILE A 12 -2.62 -11.32 1.14
N TYR A 13 -3.71 -12.09 1.30
CA TYR A 13 -5.03 -11.66 0.87
C TYR A 13 -5.45 -10.41 1.64
N ALA A 14 -5.18 -10.36 2.95
CA ALA A 14 -5.44 -9.18 3.77
C ALA A 14 -4.68 -7.95 3.23
N ILE A 15 -3.37 -8.06 2.97
CA ILE A 15 -2.56 -6.96 2.43
C ILE A 15 -3.06 -6.53 1.06
N ILE A 16 -3.34 -7.47 0.15
CA ILE A 16 -3.87 -7.15 -1.19
C ILE A 16 -5.18 -6.39 -1.07
N VAL A 17 -6.12 -6.84 -0.22
CA VAL A 17 -7.39 -6.16 -0.01
C VAL A 17 -7.18 -4.76 0.56
N LEU A 18 -6.30 -4.61 1.55
CA LEU A 18 -5.97 -3.30 2.13
C LEU A 18 -5.32 -2.36 1.09
N GLN A 19 -4.47 -2.89 0.21
CA GLN A 19 -3.85 -2.09 -0.85
C GLN A 19 -4.86 -1.68 -1.93
N LEU A 20 -5.82 -2.55 -2.25
CA LEU A 20 -6.94 -2.21 -3.13
C LEU A 20 -7.82 -1.12 -2.51
N LEU A 21 -8.05 -1.16 -1.19
CA LEU A 21 -8.75 -0.08 -0.48
C LEU A 21 -8.01 1.26 -0.60
N ASN A 22 -6.68 1.27 -0.50
CA ASN A 22 -5.87 2.46 -0.74
C ASN A 22 -6.03 3.00 -2.17
N ILE A 23 -6.06 2.11 -3.18
CA ILE A 23 -6.30 2.52 -4.58
C ILE A 23 -7.70 3.13 -4.74
N VAL A 24 -8.71 2.54 -4.11
CA VAL A 24 -10.08 3.06 -4.11
C VAL A 24 -10.14 4.43 -3.43
N ALA A 25 -9.51 4.60 -2.27
CA ALA A 25 -9.43 5.88 -1.57
C ALA A 25 -8.73 6.95 -2.43
N ASN A 26 -7.63 6.58 -3.10
CA ASN A 26 -6.92 7.45 -4.02
C ASN A 26 -7.80 7.87 -5.21
N PHE A 27 -8.57 6.94 -5.77
CA PHE A 27 -9.52 7.23 -6.83
C PHE A 27 -10.62 8.20 -6.38
N PHE A 28 -11.15 8.03 -5.16
CA PHE A 28 -12.12 8.97 -4.59
C PHE A 28 -11.52 10.38 -4.43
N ASP A 29 -10.27 10.50 -3.94
CA ASP A 29 -9.58 11.80 -3.86
C ASP A 29 -9.38 12.43 -5.26
N PHE A 30 -9.05 11.62 -6.26
CA PHE A 30 -8.95 12.08 -7.65
C PHE A 30 -10.28 12.62 -8.20
N VAL A 31 -11.39 11.89 -8.02
CA VAL A 31 -12.72 12.38 -8.43
C VAL A 31 -13.07 13.67 -7.70
N ARG A 32 -12.76 13.75 -6.41
CA ARG A 32 -12.99 14.94 -5.59
C ARG A 32 -12.25 16.18 -6.13
N LEU A 33 -11.01 16.00 -6.58
CA LEU A 33 -10.21 17.04 -7.23
C LEU A 33 -10.82 17.51 -8.57
N GLN A 34 -11.35 16.59 -9.38
CA GLN A 34 -12.03 16.95 -10.63
C GLN A 34 -13.31 17.76 -10.39
N LEU A 35 -13.93 17.61 -9.22
CA LEU A 35 -15.08 18.40 -8.78
C LEU A 35 -14.68 19.77 -8.17
N GLY A 36 -13.40 20.14 -8.20
CA GLY A 36 -12.90 21.43 -7.72
C GLY A 36 -12.74 21.52 -6.19
N MET A 37 -12.78 20.40 -5.49
CA MET A 37 -12.51 20.36 -4.05
C MET A 37 -11.01 20.18 -3.78
N THR A 38 -10.56 20.57 -2.60
CA THR A 38 -9.20 20.31 -2.14
C THR A 38 -8.98 18.82 -1.83
N THR A 39 -7.76 18.33 -2.12
CA THR A 39 -7.33 16.97 -1.76
C THR A 39 -7.27 16.82 -0.25
N PHE A 40 -7.52 15.61 0.25
CA PHE A 40 -7.26 15.29 1.64
C PHE A 40 -5.77 15.36 1.95
N ALA A 41 -4.91 14.85 1.07
CA ALA A 41 -3.49 14.61 1.33
C ALA A 41 -2.66 15.90 1.40
N LEU A 42 -2.91 16.85 0.49
CA LEU A 42 -2.12 18.08 0.35
C LEU A 42 -3.02 19.32 0.30
N PRO A 43 -3.70 19.67 1.41
CA PRO A 43 -4.68 20.77 1.41
C PRO A 43 -4.09 22.16 1.08
N ASN A 44 -2.77 22.32 1.22
CA ASN A 44 -2.06 23.57 0.94
C ASN A 44 -1.44 23.63 -0.47
N VAL A 45 -1.57 22.58 -1.28
CA VAL A 45 -1.10 22.57 -2.66
C VAL A 45 -2.30 22.86 -3.57
N ASN A 46 -2.26 24.01 -4.26
CA ASN A 46 -3.38 24.42 -5.13
C ASN A 46 -3.14 24.07 -6.61
N ASP A 47 -1.99 23.49 -6.94
CA ASP A 47 -1.69 23.08 -8.32
C ASP A 47 -2.36 21.73 -8.65
N MET A 48 -3.53 21.83 -9.27
CA MET A 48 -4.37 20.68 -9.62
C MET A 48 -3.67 19.73 -10.60
N ARG A 49 -2.72 20.21 -11.43
CA ARG A 49 -1.96 19.36 -12.36
C ARG A 49 -0.95 18.51 -11.60
N VAL A 50 -0.24 19.11 -10.65
CA VAL A 50 0.77 18.41 -9.84
C VAL A 50 0.11 17.35 -8.98
N ILE A 51 -1.01 17.67 -8.31
CA ILE A 51 -1.73 16.72 -7.46
C ILE A 51 -2.35 15.60 -8.31
N GLY A 52 -2.96 15.93 -9.45
CA GLY A 52 -3.53 14.94 -10.36
C GLY A 52 -2.48 13.94 -10.87
N LEU A 53 -1.31 14.44 -11.29
CA LEU A 53 -0.19 13.60 -11.72
C LEU A 53 0.32 12.71 -10.58
N ALA A 54 0.49 13.28 -9.37
CA ALA A 54 0.92 12.54 -8.19
C ALA A 54 -0.05 11.39 -7.84
N ASN A 55 -1.35 11.65 -7.87
CA ASN A 55 -2.38 10.62 -7.63
C ASN A 55 -2.29 9.49 -8.65
N ILE A 56 -2.17 9.80 -9.94
CA ILE A 56 -2.03 8.78 -10.99
C ILE A 56 -0.75 7.94 -10.78
N LEU A 57 0.37 8.59 -10.46
CA LEU A 57 1.64 7.90 -10.21
C LEU A 57 1.57 6.98 -8.98
N ILE A 58 0.96 7.45 -7.89
CA ILE A 58 0.76 6.66 -6.68
C ILE A 58 -0.14 5.47 -6.97
N ALA A 59 -1.27 5.67 -7.66
CA ALA A 59 -2.18 4.59 -8.03
C ALA A 59 -1.48 3.54 -8.91
N ALA A 60 -0.70 3.96 -9.91
CA ALA A 60 0.08 3.07 -10.76
C ALA A 60 1.13 2.28 -9.97
N LEU A 61 1.82 2.93 -9.03
CA LEU A 61 2.80 2.28 -8.14
C LEU A 61 2.12 1.25 -7.24
N LEU A 62 0.97 1.58 -6.64
CA LEU A 62 0.20 0.66 -5.81
C LEU A 62 -0.26 -0.56 -6.61
N LEU A 63 -0.76 -0.37 -7.83
CA LEU A 63 -1.14 -1.47 -8.73
C LEU A 63 0.06 -2.37 -9.06
N PHE A 64 1.22 -1.78 -9.33
CA PHE A 64 2.45 -2.53 -9.60
C PHE A 64 2.87 -3.38 -8.39
N VAL A 65 2.78 -2.81 -7.18
CA VAL A 65 3.07 -3.54 -5.94
C VAL A 65 2.06 -4.65 -5.68
N VAL A 66 0.76 -4.40 -5.90
CA VAL A 66 -0.30 -5.42 -5.78
C VAL A 66 -0.03 -6.59 -6.74
N TRP A 67 0.35 -6.30 -7.98
CA TRP A 67 0.73 -7.32 -8.94
C TRP A 67 1.95 -8.14 -8.47
N GLY A 68 2.96 -7.48 -7.90
CA GLY A 68 4.12 -8.12 -7.31
C GLY A 68 3.79 -9.00 -6.10
N LEU A 69 2.91 -8.54 -5.21
CA LEU A 69 2.41 -9.30 -4.07
C LEU A 69 1.63 -10.53 -4.52
N TRP A 70 0.83 -10.40 -5.58
CA TRP A 70 0.09 -11.52 -6.15
C TRP A 70 1.03 -12.59 -6.73
N ARG A 71 2.19 -12.17 -7.27
CA ARG A 71 3.27 -13.07 -7.71
C ARG A 71 4.21 -13.53 -6.59
N LEU A 72 3.93 -13.19 -5.33
CA LEU A 72 4.75 -13.58 -4.17
C LEU A 72 6.21 -13.12 -4.26
N LYS A 73 6.47 -12.00 -4.95
CA LYS A 73 7.82 -11.47 -5.15
C LYS A 73 8.34 -10.78 -3.89
N TYR A 74 9.57 -11.06 -3.48
CA TYR A 74 10.20 -10.45 -2.29
C TYR A 74 10.29 -8.93 -2.40
N TRP A 75 10.65 -8.41 -3.57
CA TRP A 75 10.68 -6.97 -3.82
C TRP A 75 9.35 -6.29 -3.56
N ALA A 76 8.22 -6.95 -3.85
CA ALA A 76 6.90 -6.38 -3.63
C ALA A 76 6.60 -6.21 -2.14
N TRP A 77 6.94 -7.22 -1.33
CA TRP A 77 6.82 -7.14 0.13
C TRP A 77 7.64 -5.98 0.70
N PHE A 78 8.91 -5.85 0.27
CA PHE A 78 9.76 -4.74 0.71
C PHE A 78 9.20 -3.38 0.27
N SER A 79 8.75 -3.25 -0.98
CA SER A 79 8.11 -2.03 -1.47
C SER A 79 6.85 -1.67 -0.70
N THR A 80 5.99 -2.64 -0.36
CA THR A 80 4.80 -2.38 0.48
C THR A 80 5.20 -1.87 1.86
N MET A 81 6.25 -2.44 2.46
CA MET A 81 6.75 -2.01 3.77
C MET A 81 7.23 -0.56 3.74
N VAL A 82 8.02 -0.20 2.72
CA VAL A 82 8.52 1.17 2.52
C VAL A 82 7.36 2.14 2.27
N LEU A 83 6.43 1.79 1.39
CA LEU A 83 5.29 2.64 1.04
C LEU A 83 4.37 2.87 2.24
N ALA A 84 4.07 1.83 3.01
CA ALA A 84 3.25 1.96 4.21
C ALA A 84 3.96 2.84 5.26
N GLY A 85 5.29 2.70 5.42
CA GLY A 85 6.07 3.58 6.30
C GLY A 85 6.01 5.05 5.88
N ILE A 86 6.19 5.35 4.60
CA ILE A 86 6.08 6.70 4.05
C ILE A 86 4.66 7.25 4.25
N ALA A 87 3.64 6.45 3.94
CA ALA A 87 2.24 6.84 4.10
C ALA A 87 1.90 7.16 5.57
N LEU A 88 2.40 6.38 6.53
CA LEU A 88 2.21 6.66 7.95
C LEU A 88 2.87 7.97 8.38
N ILE A 89 4.13 8.20 7.96
CA ILE A 89 4.82 9.47 8.24
C ILE A 89 4.02 10.64 7.69
N PHE A 90 3.54 10.51 6.46
CA PHE A 90 2.75 11.54 5.80
C PHE A 90 1.39 11.78 6.49
N GLY A 91 0.68 10.71 6.87
CA GLY A 91 -0.59 10.81 7.60
C GLY A 91 -0.42 11.45 8.98
N ILE A 92 0.66 11.16 9.70
CA ILE A 92 0.97 11.83 10.98
C ILE A 92 1.25 13.32 10.76
N TRP A 93 2.06 13.64 9.74
CA TRP A 93 2.33 15.04 9.39
C TRP A 93 1.05 15.79 9.03
N GLN A 94 0.17 15.18 8.24
CA GLN A 94 -1.12 15.75 7.85
C GLN A 94 -2.05 15.94 9.06
N TYR A 95 -2.07 15.00 10.00
CA TYR A 95 -2.82 15.13 11.25
C TYR A 95 -2.39 16.36 12.06
N TRP A 96 -1.08 16.64 12.14
CA TRP A 96 -0.57 17.86 12.79
C TRP A 96 -0.96 19.16 12.08
N HIS A 97 -1.26 19.11 10.77
CA HIS A 97 -1.71 20.26 9.99
C HIS A 97 -3.25 20.37 9.94
N GLY A 98 -3.97 19.67 10.82
CA GLY A 98 -5.43 19.74 10.94
C GLY A 98 -6.21 18.86 9.96
N GLY A 99 -5.52 17.98 9.23
CA GLY A 99 -6.17 16.97 8.41
C GLY A 99 -6.78 15.83 9.23
N THR A 100 -7.61 15.02 8.59
CA THR A 100 -8.32 13.90 9.21
C THR A 100 -7.99 12.54 8.56
N PRO A 101 -6.70 12.14 8.42
CA PRO A 101 -6.32 10.91 7.74
C PRO A 101 -6.49 9.64 8.58
N TYR A 102 -7.52 9.57 9.42
CA TYR A 102 -7.71 8.46 10.37
C TYR A 102 -7.87 7.11 9.67
N VAL A 103 -8.63 7.08 8.57
CA VAL A 103 -8.88 5.87 7.80
C VAL A 103 -7.61 5.40 7.10
N ASP A 104 -6.89 6.31 6.46
CA ASP A 104 -5.63 6.01 5.76
C ASP A 104 -4.54 5.53 6.74
N LEU A 105 -4.39 6.20 7.88
CA LEU A 105 -3.49 5.77 8.95
C LEU A 105 -3.85 4.37 9.45
N LEU A 106 -5.14 4.10 9.71
CA LEU A 106 -5.58 2.77 10.16
C LEU A 106 -5.25 1.69 9.12
N ILE A 107 -5.53 1.94 7.84
CA ILE A 107 -5.22 0.99 6.76
C ILE A 107 -3.72 0.72 6.71
N ASN A 108 -2.88 1.75 6.76
CA ASN A 108 -1.43 1.58 6.71
C ASN A 108 -0.86 0.89 7.95
N VAL A 109 -1.40 1.15 9.15
CA VAL A 109 -1.05 0.38 10.37
C VAL A 109 -1.40 -1.09 10.21
N LEU A 110 -2.59 -1.40 9.69
CA LEU A 110 -3.00 -2.79 9.43
C LEU A 110 -2.08 -3.45 8.39
N ILE A 111 -1.71 -2.75 7.32
CA ILE A 111 -0.77 -3.24 6.31
C ILE A 111 0.56 -3.61 6.96
N VAL A 112 1.16 -2.71 7.74
CA VAL A 112 2.43 -2.96 8.44
C VAL A 112 2.29 -4.12 9.43
N PHE A 113 1.19 -4.18 10.17
CA PHE A 113 0.92 -5.26 11.12
C PHE A 113 0.85 -6.62 10.42
N TYR A 114 0.11 -6.72 9.31
CA TYR A 114 0.04 -7.95 8.53
C TYR A 114 1.40 -8.28 7.90
N LEU A 115 2.10 -7.31 7.29
CA LEU A 115 3.42 -7.51 6.70
C LEU A 115 4.46 -8.06 7.68
N ASN A 116 4.36 -7.70 8.96
CA ASN A 116 5.28 -8.13 10.01
C ASN A 116 4.85 -9.44 10.71
N GLN A 117 3.79 -10.11 10.24
CA GLN A 117 3.44 -11.44 10.73
C GLN A 117 4.52 -12.46 10.33
N ARG A 118 4.88 -13.33 11.28
CA ARG A 118 5.96 -14.33 11.10
C ARG A 118 5.74 -15.20 9.87
N ASP A 119 4.52 -15.66 9.64
CA ASP A 119 4.17 -16.56 8.52
C ASP A 119 4.42 -15.88 7.16
N LEU A 120 4.09 -14.60 7.04
CA LEU A 120 4.31 -13.82 5.82
C LEU A 120 5.79 -13.57 5.60
N ARG A 121 6.50 -13.16 6.65
CA ARG A 121 7.93 -12.87 6.59
C ARG A 121 8.72 -14.11 6.14
N GLN A 122 8.43 -15.27 6.73
CA GLN A 122 9.07 -16.53 6.35
C GLN A 122 8.77 -16.94 4.90
N LEU A 123 7.55 -16.70 4.42
CA LEU A 123 7.18 -16.97 3.04
C LEU A 123 8.04 -16.15 2.06
N PHE A 124 8.14 -14.84 2.28
CA PHE A 124 8.88 -13.95 1.39
C PHE A 124 10.40 -14.15 1.48
N GLU A 125 10.94 -14.40 2.68
CA GLU A 125 12.35 -14.75 2.86
C GLU A 125 12.71 -16.06 2.14
N GLY A 126 11.83 -17.06 2.18
CA GLY A 126 11.99 -18.31 1.43
C GLY A 126 11.98 -18.11 -0.09
N GLN A 127 11.10 -17.24 -0.59
CA GLN A 127 11.07 -16.88 -2.02
C GLN A 127 12.35 -16.13 -2.43
N ALA A 128 12.85 -15.20 -1.61
CA ALA A 128 14.08 -14.47 -1.88
C ALA A 128 15.29 -15.41 -2.01
N ALA A 129 15.40 -16.41 -1.12
CA ALA A 129 16.45 -17.41 -1.19
C ALA A 129 16.40 -18.23 -2.49
N THR A 130 15.19 -18.51 -3.00
CA THR A 130 15.00 -19.24 -4.26
C THR A 130 15.37 -18.39 -5.48
N GLU A 131 15.06 -17.09 -5.46
CA GLU A 131 15.42 -16.16 -6.55
C GLU A 131 16.92 -15.94 -6.68
N VAL A 132 17.66 -15.92 -5.57
CA VAL A 132 19.13 -15.77 -5.59
C VAL A 132 19.82 -17.04 -6.08
N ALA A 133 19.19 -18.19 -5.92
CA ALA A 133 19.74 -19.49 -6.32
C ALA A 133 19.43 -19.87 -7.79
N ALA A 134 18.55 -19.13 -8.47
CA ALA A 134 18.11 -19.36 -9.85
C ALA A 134 18.84 -18.45 -10.85
#